data_AF-A0A0B6YKZ8-F1
#
_entry.id   AF-A0A0B6YKZ8-F1
#
_cell.length_a   1.000
_cell.length_b   1.000
_cell.length_c   1.000
_cell.angle_alpha   90.00
_cell.angle_beta   90.00
_cell.angle_gamma   90.00
#
_symmetry.space_group_name_H-M   'P 1'
#
loop_
_entity.id
_entity.type
_entity.pdbx_description
1 polymer ?
#
loop_
_entity_poly.entity_id
_entity_poly.type
_entity_poly.pdbx_seq_one_letter_code
_entity_poly.pdbx_strand_id
1 'polypeptide(L)'
;RLESGDIVEVDEDDIEKANPTQFDKVEDLTILPCLNESSILHTLRQRYAANLIHTFAGSHLIVINPMQQLPIYANKIAQMLKGSQQENMPPHIFS
;
A
#
# COMPACT_ATOMS: atom_id res chain seq x y z
N ARG A 1 25.18 -2.57 -0.41
CA ARG A 1 25.19 -4.04 -0.22
C ARG A 1 23.81 -4.55 -0.56
N LEU A 2 23.70 -5.42 -1.57
CA LEU A 2 22.45 -6.01 -2.01
C LEU A 2 21.97 -7.09 -1.03
N GLU A 3 20.71 -7.53 -1.16
CA GLU A 3 20.16 -8.66 -0.39
C GLU A 3 20.95 -9.96 -0.60
N SER A 4 21.56 -10.14 -1.78
CA SER A 4 22.47 -11.25 -2.10
C SER A 4 23.79 -11.22 -1.33
N GLY A 5 24.10 -10.10 -0.68
CA GLY A 5 25.38 -9.87 0.00
C GLY A 5 26.44 -9.19 -0.88
N ASP A 6 26.18 -9.03 -2.18
CA ASP A 6 27.09 -8.38 -3.12
C ASP A 6 27.21 -6.88 -2.86
N ILE A 7 28.36 -6.31 -3.20
CA ILE A 7 28.63 -4.87 -3.11
C ILE A 7 28.67 -4.33 -4.54
N VAL A 8 27.81 -3.35 -4.83
CA VAL A 8 27.71 -2.68 -6.12
C VAL A 8 27.90 -1.19 -5.86
N GLU A 9 28.72 -0.54 -6.69
CA GLU A 9 28.88 0.90 -6.73
C GLU A 9 27.77 1.49 -7.61
N VAL A 10 27.11 2.53 -7.11
CA VAL A 10 26.00 3.22 -7.78
C VAL A 10 26.17 4.72 -7.58
N ASP A 11 25.60 5.51 -8.50
CA ASP A 11 25.56 6.96 -8.35
C ASP A 11 24.64 7.35 -7.19
N GLU A 12 24.96 8.45 -6.50
CA GLU A 12 24.17 8.91 -5.35
C GLU A 12 22.72 9.24 -5.71
N ASP A 13 22.49 9.67 -6.96
CA ASP A 13 21.17 10.01 -7.49
C ASP A 13 20.27 8.77 -7.68
N ASP A 14 20.85 7.57 -7.79
CA ASP A 14 20.12 6.30 -7.90
C ASP A 14 19.76 5.71 -6.52
N ILE A 15 20.12 6.39 -5.43
CA ILE A 15 19.89 5.91 -4.07
C ILE A 15 18.60 6.50 -3.50
N GLU A 16 17.59 5.65 -3.33
CA GLU A 16 16.37 6.02 -2.63
C GLU A 16 16.39 5.61 -1.15
N LYS A 17 15.94 6.51 -0.25
CA LYS A 17 15.83 6.23 1.18
C LYS A 17 14.72 5.22 1.46
N ALA A 18 15.04 4.19 2.24
CA ALA A 18 14.07 3.23 2.72
C ALA A 18 13.28 3.77 3.92
N ASN A 19 11.98 3.45 3.96
CA ASN A 19 11.16 3.69 5.15
C ASN A 19 11.38 2.61 6.21
N PRO A 20 11.18 2.92 7.50
CA PRO A 20 11.15 1.92 8.56
C PRO A 20 10.03 0.88 8.34
N THR A 21 10.25 -0.36 8.78
CA THR A 21 9.34 -1.51 8.55
C THR A 21 7.93 -1.33 9.11
N GLN A 22 7.75 -0.42 10.07
CA GLN A 22 6.44 -0.05 10.60
C GLN A 22 5.52 0.58 9.53
N PHE A 23 6.07 1.02 8.40
CA PHE A 23 5.34 1.64 7.29
C PHE A 23 5.06 0.69 6.11
N ASP A 24 5.47 -0.59 6.17
CA ASP A 24 5.41 -1.52 5.03
C ASP A 24 3.99 -1.79 4.51
N LYS A 25 2.96 -1.55 5.32
CA LYS A 25 1.56 -1.84 4.98
C LYS A 25 0.61 -0.69 5.29
N VAL A 26 1.11 0.56 5.31
CA VAL A 26 0.26 1.73 5.52
C VAL A 26 -0.96 1.73 4.60
N GLU A 27 -2.08 2.21 5.13
CA GLU A 27 -3.33 2.29 4.37
C GLU A 27 -3.35 3.49 3.42
N ASP A 28 -2.63 4.56 3.76
CA ASP A 28 -2.41 5.74 2.93
C ASP A 28 -0.92 5.96 2.67
N LEU A 29 -0.55 6.02 1.40
CA LEU A 29 0.81 6.25 0.94
C LEU A 29 1.34 7.64 1.35
N THR A 30 0.47 8.62 1.61
CA THR A 30 0.90 9.97 2.02
C THR A 30 1.52 10.02 3.41
N ILE A 31 1.34 8.96 4.21
CA ILE A 31 1.90 8.83 5.56
C ILE A 31 3.39 8.41 5.52
N LEU A 32 3.88 7.94 4.38
CA LEU A 32 5.26 7.49 4.23
C LEU A 32 6.26 8.65 4.48
N PRO A 33 7.23 8.49 5.41
CA PRO A 33 8.24 9.52 5.67
C PRO A 33 9.10 9.86 4.44
N CYS A 34 9.49 8.83 3.69
CA CYS A 34 10.18 8.95 2.41
C CYS A 34 9.20 8.55 1.31
N LEU A 35 8.63 9.54 0.62
CA LEU A 35 7.74 9.31 -0.50
C LEU A 35 8.55 9.23 -1.81
N ASN A 36 9.00 8.02 -2.14
CA ASN A 36 9.74 7.71 -3.36
C ASN A 36 9.14 6.48 -4.06
N GLU A 37 9.59 6.21 -5.29
CA GLU A 37 9.01 5.16 -6.12
C GLU A 37 9.21 3.77 -5.49
N SER A 38 10.40 3.49 -4.97
CA SER A 38 10.71 2.20 -4.32
C SER A 38 9.84 1.96 -3.09
N SER A 39 9.59 2.98 -2.27
CA SER A 39 8.77 2.87 -1.06
C SER A 39 7.30 2.60 -1.38
N ILE A 40 6.77 3.29 -2.39
CA ILE A 40 5.39 3.06 -2.86
C ILE A 40 5.27 1.64 -3.41
N LEU A 41 6.20 1.22 -4.26
CA LEU A 41 6.22 -0.11 -4.84
C LEU A 41 6.32 -1.19 -3.76
N HIS A 42 7.21 -1.01 -2.77
CA HIS A 42 7.36 -1.92 -1.64
C HIS A 42 6.04 -2.07 -0.88
N THR A 43 5.41 -0.95 -0.53
CA THR A 43 4.16 -0.94 0.24
C THR A 43 3.03 -1.62 -0.53
N LEU A 44 2.84 -1.28 -1.80
CA LEU A 44 1.83 -1.91 -2.66
C LEU A 44 2.05 -3.41 -2.82
N ARG A 45 3.31 -3.84 -2.99
CA ARG A 45 3.66 -5.27 -3.07
C ARG A 45 3.34 -6.01 -1.77
N GLN A 46 3.67 -5.44 -0.61
CA GLN A 46 3.41 -6.06 0.69
C GLN A 46 1.91 -6.14 1.01
N ARG A 47 1.15 -5.12 0.64
CA ARG A 47 -0.32 -5.09 0.77
C ARG A 47 -0.97 -6.11 -0.16
N TYR A 48 -0.54 -6.15 -1.42
CA TYR A 48 -1.05 -7.12 -2.39
C TYR A 48 -0.79 -8.57 -1.93
N ALA A 49 0.42 -8.87 -1.43
CA ALA A 49 0.75 -10.18 -0.86
C ALA A 49 -0.13 -10.56 0.35
N ALA A 50 -0.69 -9.56 1.05
CA ALA A 50 -1.64 -9.74 2.15
C ALA A 50 -3.12 -9.71 1.70
N ASN A 51 -3.40 -9.73 0.39
CA ASN A 51 -4.74 -9.58 -0.21
C ASN A 51 -5.43 -8.24 0.11
N LEU A 52 -4.66 -7.20 0.45
CA LEU A 52 -5.13 -5.83 0.66
C LEU A 52 -5.00 -5.05 -0.66
N ILE A 53 -6.00 -5.17 -1.53
CA ILE A 53 -5.90 -4.64 -2.91
C ILE A 53 -6.16 -3.15 -3.05
N HIS A 54 -6.77 -2.53 -2.03
CA HIS A 54 -7.12 -1.12 -2.01
C HIS A 54 -6.12 -0.37 -1.14
N THR A 55 -5.62 0.77 -1.60
CA THR A 55 -4.69 1.63 -0.85
C THR A 55 -4.99 3.09 -1.16
N PHE A 56 -5.04 3.95 -0.15
CA PHE A 56 -5.19 5.38 -0.35
C PHE A 56 -3.88 6.03 -0.83
N ALA A 57 -4.04 7.05 -1.66
CA ALA A 57 -3.00 7.97 -2.08
C ALA A 57 -3.54 9.40 -1.86
N GLY A 58 -3.68 9.77 -0.59
CA GLY A 58 -4.36 10.99 -0.16
C GLY A 58 -5.83 10.97 -0.60
N SER A 59 -6.23 11.88 -1.47
CA SER A 59 -7.61 11.98 -1.95
C SER A 59 -8.02 10.90 -2.96
N HIS A 60 -7.08 10.08 -3.43
CA HIS A 60 -7.32 9.07 -4.46
C HIS A 60 -7.25 7.66 -3.89
N LEU A 61 -7.99 6.73 -4.48
CA LEU A 61 -7.92 5.30 -4.16
C LEU A 61 -7.23 4.54 -5.28
N ILE A 62 -6.16 3.84 -4.94
CA ILE A 62 -5.45 2.93 -5.84
C ILE A 62 -5.97 1.51 -5.61
N VAL A 63 -6.27 0.79 -6.70
CA VAL A 63 -6.75 -0.60 -6.65
C VAL A 63 -5.89 -1.46 -7.56
N ILE A 64 -5.30 -2.52 -7.00
CA ILE A 64 -4.53 -3.51 -7.76
C ILE A 64 -5.41 -4.73 -8.02
N ASN A 65 -5.53 -5.14 -9.29
CA ASN A 65 -6.39 -6.27 -9.64
C ASN A 65 -5.86 -7.58 -9.02
N PRO A 66 -6.63 -8.25 -8.14
CA PRO A 66 -6.20 -9.49 -7.49
C PRO A 66 -6.04 -10.68 -8.45
N MET A 67 -6.54 -10.59 -9.68
CA MET A 67 -6.62 -11.71 -10.64
C MET A 67 -7.40 -12.94 -10.11
N GLN A 68 -8.07 -12.80 -8.98
CA GLN A 68 -8.89 -13.81 -8.31
C GLN A 68 -10.11 -13.16 -7.64
N GLN A 69 -11.14 -13.95 -7.38
CA GLN A 69 -12.34 -13.48 -6.68
C GLN A 69 -12.05 -13.36 -5.19
N LEU A 70 -12.24 -12.15 -4.63
CA LEU A 70 -12.10 -11.89 -3.20
C LEU A 70 -13.50 -11.64 -2.56
N PRO A 71 -13.77 -12.14 -1.35
CA PRO A 71 -15.08 -11.99 -0.69
C PRO A 71 -15.37 -10.55 -0.17
N ILE A 72 -14.58 -9.57 -0.57
CA ILE A 72 -14.62 -8.18 -0.10
C ILE A 72 -15.79 -7.36 -0.67
N TYR A 73 -16.39 -7.81 -1.78
CA TYR A 73 -17.54 -7.14 -2.40
C TYR A 73 -18.91 -7.65 -1.92
N ALA A 74 -18.94 -8.51 -0.90
CA ALA A 74 -20.19 -9.05 -0.38
C ALA A 74 -21.09 -7.94 0.19
N ASN A 75 -22.41 -8.07 0.04
CA ASN A 75 -23.40 -7.09 0.54
C ASN A 75 -23.23 -6.77 2.04
N LYS A 76 -22.76 -7.74 2.83
CA LYS A 76 -22.46 -7.55 4.26
C LYS A 76 -21.36 -6.51 4.49
N ILE A 77 -20.31 -6.50 3.65
CA ILE A 77 -19.22 -5.53 3.71
C ILE A 77 -19.71 -4.14 3.32
N ALA A 78 -20.50 -4.05 2.23
CA ALA A 78 -21.08 -2.77 1.80
C ALA A 78 -21.97 -2.14 2.88
N GLN A 79 -22.78 -2.93 3.58
CA GLN A 79 -23.61 -2.44 4.69
C GLN A 79 -22.77 -2.00 5.91
N MET A 80 -21.70 -2.71 6.22
CA MET A 80 -20.80 -2.37 7.32
C MET A 80 -20.06 -1.04 7.06
N LEU A 81 -19.69 -0.76 5.81
CA LEU A 81 -18.97 0.46 5.44
C LEU A 81 -19.89 1.69 5.26
N LYS A 82 -21.14 1.50 4.81
CA LYS A 82 -22.11 2.58 4.54
C LYS A 82 -22.45 3.50 5.73
N GLY A 83 -22.13 3.10 6.96
CA GLY A 83 -22.41 3.87 8.19
C GLY A 83 -21.18 4.32 8.97
N SER A 84 -19.98 3.98 8.52
CA SER A 84 -18.74 4.29 9.23
C SER A 84 -18.24 5.70 8.90
N GLN A 85 -17.64 6.38 9.88
CA GLN A 85 -16.95 7.64 9.63
C GLN A 85 -15.76 7.40 8.70
N GLN A 86 -15.60 8.28 7.71
CA GLN A 86 -14.63 8.13 6.62
C GLN A 86 -13.19 7.99 7.12
N GLU A 87 -12.83 8.68 8.22
CA GLU A 87 -11.51 8.61 8.86
C GLU A 87 -11.17 7.25 9.48
N ASN A 88 -12.18 6.41 9.76
CA ASN A 88 -12.00 5.08 10.34
C ASN A 88 -12.27 3.96 9.33
N MET A 89 -12.52 4.29 8.06
CA MET A 89 -12.78 3.29 7.05
C MET A 89 -11.49 2.78 6.42
N PRO A 90 -11.28 1.46 6.35
CA PRO A 90 -10.17 0.91 5.61
C PRO A 90 -10.30 1.30 4.13
N PRO A 91 -9.19 1.34 3.38
CA PRO A 91 -9.23 1.62 1.95
C PRO A 91 -10.13 0.60 1.24
N HIS A 92 -11.21 1.08 0.63
CA HIS A 92 -12.17 0.28 -0.11
C HIS A 92 -12.97 1.17 -1.07
N ILE A 93 -13.54 0.59 -2.12
CA ILE A 93 -14.43 1.31 -3.05
C ILE A 93 -15.78 1.72 -2.44
N PHE A 94 -16.10 1.24 -1.24
CA PHE A 94 -17.32 1.60 -0.52
C PHE A 94 -17.08 2.65 0.57
N SER A 95 -15.83 3.11 0.67
CA SER A 95 -15.37 4.11 1.64
C SER A 95 -15.64 5.54 1.16
#